data_AF-A0A3M1J4G7-F1
#
_entry.id   AF-A0A3M1J4G7-F1
#
_cell.length_a   1.000
_cell.length_b   1.000
_cell.length_c   1.000
_cell.angle_alpha   90.00
_cell.angle_beta   90.00
_cell.angle_gamma   90.00
#
_symmetry.space_group_name_H-M   'P 1'
#
loop_
_entity.id
_entity.type
_entity.pdbx_description
1 polymer ?
#
loop_
_entity_poly.entity_id
_entity_poly.type
_entity_poly.pdbx_seq_one_letter_code
_entity_poly.pdbx_strand_id
1 'polypeptide(L)'
;IVWLSETDAAAAGIADNDWVEAFNANGALTARAVVSQRVKPGMMLMYHAQEKIVNVPGSEVTSQRGGIHNSVTRAVVKPTHMIGGYAQQAWGFNYYGTVGSNRDEFVVVRKMAKVDWMDEPATPKEAVQ
;
A
#
# COMPACT_ATOMS: atom_id res chain seq x y z
N ILE A 1 -4.29 -0.65 7.48
CA ILE A 1 -3.28 -1.11 8.46
C ILE A 1 -2.16 -1.86 7.74
N VAL A 2 -0.93 -1.72 8.22
CA VAL A 2 0.26 -2.41 7.71
C VAL A 2 1.00 -3.08 8.87
N TRP A 3 1.55 -4.25 8.62
CA TRP A 3 2.25 -5.05 9.62
C TRP A 3 3.75 -4.88 9.48
N LEU A 4 4.42 -4.62 10.61
CA LEU A 4 5.86 -4.41 10.71
C LEU A 4 6.44 -5.33 11.78
N SER A 5 7.72 -5.68 11.62
CA SER A 5 8.46 -6.37 12.68
C SER A 5 8.69 -5.42 13.86
N GLU A 6 8.79 -5.97 15.07
CA GLU A 6 9.15 -5.19 16.27
C GLU A 6 10.50 -4.47 16.10
N THR A 7 11.44 -5.09 15.40
CA THR A 7 12.78 -4.54 15.17
C THR A 7 12.74 -3.32 14.25
N ASP A 8 12.05 -3.43 13.10
CA ASP A 8 11.94 -2.32 12.15
C ASP A 8 11.10 -1.17 12.72
N ALA A 9 10.02 -1.50 13.43
CA ALA A 9 9.18 -0.50 14.09
C ALA A 9 9.97 0.28 15.16
N ALA A 10 10.73 -0.40 16.01
CA ALA A 10 11.59 0.24 17.00
C ALA A 10 12.67 1.11 16.36
N ALA A 11 13.33 0.62 15.30
CA ALA A 11 14.36 1.38 14.58
C ALA A 11 13.81 2.68 13.94
N ALA A 12 12.55 2.65 13.50
CA ALA A 12 11.87 3.80 12.90
C ALA A 12 11.08 4.66 13.91
N GLY A 13 11.10 4.33 15.21
CA GLY A 13 10.34 5.04 16.24
C GLY A 13 8.81 4.93 16.09
N ILE A 14 8.34 3.82 15.53
CA ILE A 14 6.92 3.51 15.29
C ILE A 14 6.42 2.61 16.43
N ALA A 15 5.41 3.07 17.17
CA ALA A 15 4.68 2.26 18.13
C ALA A 15 3.53 1.50 17.45
N ASP A 16 2.99 0.50 18.13
CA ASP A 16 1.79 -0.17 17.66
C ASP A 16 0.64 0.83 17.49
N ASN A 17 -0.13 0.66 16.42
CA ASN A 17 -1.26 1.51 16.04
C ASN A 17 -0.92 2.97 15.65
N ASP A 18 0.36 3.36 15.60
CA ASP A 18 0.78 4.67 15.08
C ASP A 18 0.39 4.83 13.60
N TRP A 19 0.13 6.08 13.20
CA TRP A 19 -0.01 6.42 11.78
C TRP A 19 1.34 6.39 11.08
N VAL A 20 1.39 5.65 9.98
CA VAL A 20 2.56 5.49 9.13
C VAL A 20 2.21 5.78 7.68
N GLU A 21 3.22 6.24 6.96
CA GLU A 21 3.16 6.47 5.53
C GLU A 21 4.18 5.56 4.84
N ALA A 22 3.74 4.85 3.82
CA ALA A 22 4.60 4.02 2.98
C ALA A 22 4.54 4.54 1.54
N PHE A 23 5.71 4.75 0.93
CA PHE A 23 5.79 5.39 -0.38
C PHE A 23 7.02 4.95 -1.18
N ASN A 24 6.95 5.15 -2.49
CA ASN A 24 8.06 5.01 -3.41
C ASN A 24 7.83 5.91 -4.65
N ALA A 25 8.54 5.65 -5.75
CA ALA A 25 8.40 6.44 -6.97
C ALA A 25 7.02 6.34 -7.64
N ASN A 26 6.21 5.32 -7.32
CA ASN A 26 4.89 5.10 -7.92
C ASN A 26 3.80 5.90 -7.21
N GLY A 27 3.95 6.13 -5.89
CA GLY A 27 2.96 6.83 -5.09
C GLY A 27 3.14 6.59 -3.60
N ALA A 28 2.09 6.89 -2.82
CA ALA A 28 2.09 6.80 -1.37
C ALA A 28 0.77 6.24 -0.83
N LEU A 29 0.83 5.60 0.33
CA LEU A 29 -0.32 5.16 1.11
C LEU A 29 -0.15 5.55 2.58
N THR A 30 -1.27 5.75 3.27
CA THR A 30 -1.32 6.00 4.71
C THR A 30 -2.06 4.87 5.41
N ALA A 31 -1.58 4.45 6.57
CA ALA A 31 -2.18 3.37 7.34
C ALA A 31 -1.76 3.45 8.81
N ARG A 32 -2.44 2.69 9.68
CA ARG A 32 -1.93 2.42 11.03
C ARG A 32 -1.03 1.19 11.05
N ALA A 33 0.03 1.24 11.86
CA ALA A 33 0.94 0.12 12.06
C ALA A 33 0.31 -0.97 12.94
N VAL A 34 0.63 -2.23 12.64
CA VAL A 34 0.48 -3.37 13.53
C VAL A 34 1.88 -3.92 13.76
N VAL A 35 2.39 -3.74 14.97
CA VAL A 35 3.75 -4.18 15.33
C VAL A 35 3.66 -5.60 15.87
N SER A 36 4.41 -6.53 15.28
CA SER A 36 4.29 -7.95 15.66
C SER A 36 5.57 -8.74 15.44
N GLN A 37 5.98 -9.50 16.47
CA GLN A 37 7.08 -10.47 16.43
C GLN A 37 7.04 -11.45 15.24
N ARG A 38 5.85 -11.79 14.74
CA ARG A 38 5.70 -12.79 13.66
C ARG A 38 6.15 -12.28 12.29
N VAL A 39 6.28 -10.97 12.13
CA VAL A 39 6.75 -10.35 10.89
C VAL A 39 8.27 -10.34 10.91
N LYS A 40 8.90 -10.85 9.86
CA LYS A 40 10.36 -10.90 9.78
C LYS A 40 10.93 -9.49 9.57
N PRO A 41 12.09 -9.16 10.15
CA PRO A 41 12.77 -7.90 9.85
C PRO A 41 13.03 -7.71 8.36
N GLY A 42 12.91 -6.47 7.88
CA GLY A 42 13.12 -6.10 6.47
C GLY A 42 11.93 -6.33 5.53
N MET A 43 10.76 -6.72 6.06
CA MET A 43 9.52 -6.80 5.27
C MET A 43 8.36 -6.08 5.97
N MET A 44 7.44 -5.56 5.15
CA MET A 44 6.16 -5.02 5.57
C MET A 44 5.03 -5.80 4.89
N LEU A 45 3.94 -6.08 5.61
CA LEU A 45 2.76 -6.71 5.03
C LEU A 45 1.55 -5.79 5.11
N MET A 46 1.02 -5.39 3.96
CA MET A 46 -0.33 -4.86 3.85
C MET A 46 -1.22 -5.96 3.30
N TYR A 47 -2.16 -6.47 4.10
CA TYR A 47 -3.12 -7.45 3.61
C TYR A 47 -3.93 -6.85 2.45
N HIS A 48 -4.09 -7.65 1.40
CA HIS A 48 -4.53 -7.18 0.09
C HIS A 48 -5.92 -6.54 0.14
N ALA A 49 -6.07 -5.46 -0.64
CA ALA A 49 -7.34 -4.77 -0.91
C ALA A 49 -8.05 -4.18 0.32
N GLN A 50 -7.32 -3.38 1.11
CA GLN A 50 -7.98 -2.35 1.93
C GLN A 50 -8.29 -1.14 1.04
N GLU A 51 -9.57 -0.76 0.98
CA GLU A 51 -10.06 0.32 0.14
C GLU A 51 -9.73 1.71 0.70
N LYS A 52 -9.92 2.74 -0.15
CA LYS A 52 -9.59 4.14 0.14
C LYS A 52 -10.69 4.91 0.89
N ILE A 53 -11.78 4.25 1.28
CA ILE A 53 -13.02 4.92 1.71
C ILE A 53 -13.22 5.02 3.23
N VAL A 54 -12.48 4.25 4.04
CA VAL A 54 -12.68 4.21 5.50
C VAL A 54 -11.36 4.44 6.22
N ASN A 55 -11.34 5.42 7.12
CA ASN A 55 -10.22 5.66 8.05
C ASN A 55 -8.87 5.86 7.33
N VAL A 56 -8.85 6.74 6.33
CA VAL A 56 -7.67 7.08 5.54
C VAL A 56 -7.41 8.58 5.62
N PRO A 57 -6.38 9.06 6.34
CA PRO A 57 -6.02 10.47 6.37
C PRO A 57 -5.33 10.89 5.06
N GLY A 58 -5.08 12.17 4.92
CA GLY A 58 -4.23 12.72 3.87
C GLY A 58 -2.78 12.25 3.98
N SER A 59 -2.14 12.13 2.83
CA SER A 59 -0.73 11.79 2.69
C SER A 59 0.13 13.05 2.76
N GLU A 60 1.18 12.99 3.58
CA GLU A 60 2.17 14.07 3.70
C GLU A 60 3.08 14.14 2.46
N VAL A 61 3.26 13.02 1.74
CA VAL A 61 4.05 12.95 0.48
C VAL A 61 3.29 13.56 -0.70
N THR A 62 2.00 13.25 -0.85
CA THR A 62 1.24 13.61 -2.06
C THR A 62 0.32 14.81 -1.89
N SER A 63 0.11 15.25 -0.64
CA SER A 63 -0.90 16.28 -0.29
C SER A 63 -2.31 15.95 -0.79
N GLN A 64 -2.60 14.66 -0.95
CA GLN A 64 -3.90 14.12 -1.37
C GLN A 64 -4.35 13.03 -0.41
N ARG A 65 -5.59 12.54 -0.55
CA ARG A 65 -6.09 11.42 0.26
C ARG A 65 -5.13 10.23 0.12
N GLY A 66 -4.69 9.68 1.25
CA GLY A 66 -3.76 8.56 1.30
C GLY A 66 -4.16 7.43 0.35
N GLY A 67 -3.19 6.87 -0.36
CA GLY A 67 -3.43 5.81 -1.33
C GLY A 67 -3.75 4.45 -0.70
N ILE A 68 -3.76 3.44 -1.57
CA ILE A 68 -3.98 2.03 -1.21
C ILE A 68 -2.70 1.24 -1.44
N HIS A 69 -2.70 -0.05 -1.09
CA HIS A 69 -1.55 -0.93 -1.34
C HIS A 69 -1.05 -0.92 -2.80
N ASN A 70 -1.93 -0.79 -3.80
CA ASN A 70 -1.52 -0.71 -5.20
C ASN A 70 -1.01 0.68 -5.62
N SER A 71 -1.16 1.72 -4.79
CA SER A 71 -0.61 3.06 -5.06
C SER A 71 0.92 3.09 -5.05
N VAL A 72 1.56 2.09 -4.45
CA VAL A 72 3.02 1.92 -4.45
C VAL A 72 3.49 0.86 -5.45
N THR A 73 2.59 0.24 -6.22
CA THR A 73 2.95 -0.80 -7.20
C THR A 73 2.92 -0.28 -8.63
N ARG A 74 3.67 -0.91 -9.52
CA ARG A 74 3.60 -0.68 -10.97
C ARG A 74 3.61 -1.99 -11.74
N ALA A 75 2.84 -2.07 -12.82
CA ALA A 75 2.90 -3.22 -13.73
C ALA A 75 4.28 -3.30 -14.41
N VAL A 76 5.00 -4.40 -14.18
CA VAL A 76 6.26 -4.72 -14.86
C VAL A 76 6.09 -6.08 -15.51
N VAL A 77 6.22 -6.12 -16.83
CA VAL A 77 5.97 -7.32 -17.64
C VAL A 77 7.25 -8.12 -17.86
N LYS A 78 7.12 -9.45 -17.92
CA LYS A 78 8.22 -10.36 -18.20
C LYS A 78 8.13 -10.88 -19.65
N PRO A 79 9.15 -10.67 -20.51
CA PRO A 79 9.11 -11.09 -21.91
C PRO A 79 8.82 -12.58 -22.13
N THR A 80 9.23 -13.45 -21.20
CA THR A 80 8.92 -14.89 -21.28
C THR A 80 7.42 -15.18 -21.26
N HIS A 81 6.59 -14.29 -20.70
CA HIS A 81 5.13 -14.39 -20.68
C HIS A 81 4.45 -13.81 -21.94
N MET A 82 5.22 -13.37 -22.93
CA MET A 82 4.74 -12.84 -24.21
C MET A 82 5.00 -13.77 -25.40
N ILE A 83 5.61 -14.94 -25.14
CA ILE A 83 5.83 -15.93 -26.20
C ILE A 83 4.49 -16.36 -26.79
N GLY A 84 4.43 -16.48 -28.11
CA GLY A 84 3.24 -16.86 -28.85
C GLY A 84 3.59 -17.74 -30.05
N GLY A 85 2.60 -18.44 -30.59
CA GLY A 85 2.76 -19.28 -31.78
C GLY A 85 3.65 -20.50 -31.59
N TYR A 86 3.91 -20.93 -30.34
CA TYR A 86 4.81 -22.04 -30.03
C TYR A 86 4.14 -23.14 -29.21
N ALA A 87 3.22 -23.88 -29.85
CA ALA A 87 2.48 -25.00 -29.26
C ALA A 87 1.86 -24.64 -27.89
N GLN A 88 2.39 -25.16 -26.78
CA GLN A 88 1.91 -24.86 -25.42
C GLN A 88 2.12 -23.40 -25.00
N GLN A 89 3.00 -22.66 -25.68
CA GLN A 89 3.20 -21.22 -25.51
C GLN A 89 2.48 -20.46 -26.64
N ALA A 90 1.17 -20.69 -26.74
CA ALA A 90 0.27 -19.94 -27.59
C ALA A 90 -0.72 -19.15 -26.72
N TRP A 91 -1.12 -17.97 -27.18
CA TRP A 91 -2.09 -17.16 -26.45
C TRP A 91 -3.47 -17.82 -26.46
N GLY A 92 -4.18 -17.67 -25.35
CA GLY A 92 -5.59 -18.01 -25.21
C GLY A 92 -6.17 -17.20 -24.06
N PHE A 93 -7.46 -16.89 -24.12
CA PHE A 93 -8.11 -16.07 -23.09
C PHE A 93 -7.97 -16.73 -21.71
N ASN A 94 -7.30 -16.04 -20.78
CA ASN A 94 -6.90 -16.52 -19.44
C ASN A 94 -6.00 -17.77 -19.42
N TYR A 95 -5.44 -18.20 -20.56
CA TYR A 95 -4.51 -19.34 -20.65
C TYR A 95 -3.03 -18.90 -20.59
N TYR A 96 -2.66 -17.88 -21.37
CA TYR A 96 -1.28 -17.40 -21.46
C TYR A 96 -1.22 -15.88 -21.62
N GLY A 97 -0.26 -15.24 -20.95
CA GLY A 97 -0.06 -13.79 -21.02
C GLY A 97 0.74 -13.25 -19.84
N THR A 98 1.06 -11.95 -19.90
CA THR A 98 1.75 -11.25 -18.82
C THR A 98 0.95 -11.26 -17.52
N VAL A 99 1.65 -11.30 -16.38
CA VAL A 99 1.03 -11.38 -15.04
C VAL A 99 1.27 -10.10 -14.24
N GLY A 100 0.36 -9.76 -13.34
CA GLY A 100 0.50 -8.62 -12.42
C GLY A 100 1.33 -8.96 -11.17
N SER A 101 2.59 -9.36 -11.35
CA SER A 101 3.51 -9.60 -10.22
C SER A 101 3.76 -8.33 -9.41
N ASN A 102 3.79 -8.45 -8.08
CA ASN A 102 3.82 -7.29 -7.17
C ASN A 102 4.63 -7.48 -5.87
N ARG A 103 5.30 -8.63 -5.67
CA ARG A 103 5.96 -8.96 -4.39
C ARG A 103 7.40 -8.48 -4.28
N ASP A 104 7.99 -8.13 -5.42
CA ASP A 104 9.34 -7.59 -5.54
C ASP A 104 9.41 -6.09 -5.17
N GLU A 105 8.27 -5.45 -4.91
CA GLU A 105 8.18 -4.02 -4.65
C GLU A 105 8.80 -3.65 -3.30
N PHE A 106 9.56 -2.56 -3.28
CA PHE A 106 10.11 -1.97 -2.07
C PHE A 106 9.49 -0.60 -1.82
N VAL A 107 9.34 -0.26 -0.56
CA VAL A 107 8.80 1.02 -0.11
C VAL A 107 9.64 1.59 1.01
N VAL A 108 9.69 2.91 1.09
CA VAL A 108 10.13 3.62 2.28
C VAL A 108 8.95 3.67 3.25
N VAL A 109 9.18 3.33 4.52
CA VAL A 109 8.18 3.40 5.58
C VAL A 109 8.62 4.42 6.61
N ARG A 110 7.73 5.32 7.02
CA ARG A 110 7.98 6.30 8.10
C ARG A 110 6.76 6.50 8.97
N LYS A 111 6.98 6.92 10.22
CA LYS A 111 5.93 7.49 11.07
C LYS A 111 5.43 8.81 10.47
N MET A 112 4.12 9.03 10.45
CA MET A 112 3.54 10.31 10.04
C MET A 112 3.75 11.37 11.11
N ALA A 113 4.05 12.59 10.69
CA ALA A 113 4.23 13.72 11.62
C ALA A 113 2.89 14.41 11.93
N LYS A 114 2.06 14.62 10.91
CA LYS A 114 0.73 15.21 11.04
C LYS A 114 -0.33 14.27 10.44
N VAL A 115 -1.43 14.11 11.18
CA VAL A 115 -2.63 13.41 10.69
C VAL A 115 -3.64 14.47 10.28
N ASP A 116 -3.66 14.81 8.99
CA ASP A 116 -4.64 15.73 8.41
C ASP A 116 -5.74 14.94 7.71
N TRP A 117 -7.00 15.13 8.10
CA TRP A 117 -8.12 14.45 7.47
C TRP A 117 -8.56 15.10 6.18
N MET A 118 -8.12 16.33 5.86
CA MET A 118 -8.56 17.10 4.69
C MET A 118 -10.08 17.18 4.51
N ASP A 119 -10.80 17.03 5.62
CA ASP A 119 -12.25 17.11 5.69
C ASP A 119 -12.62 18.36 6.49
N GLU A 120 -13.75 18.97 6.14
CA GLU A 120 -14.33 20.05 6.92
C GLU A 120 -15.34 19.47 7.93
N PRO A 121 -15.52 20.10 9.11
CA PRO A 121 -16.56 19.68 10.04
C PRO A 121 -17.93 19.67 9.36
N ALA A 122 -18.72 18.62 9.60
CA ALA A 122 -20.09 18.55 9.09
C ALA A 122 -20.88 19.79 9.53
N THR A 123 -21.58 20.42 8.58
CA THR A 123 -22.44 21.54 8.93
C THR A 123 -23.62 21.05 9.78
N PRO A 124 -24.24 21.92 10.62
CA PRO A 124 -25.40 21.54 11.42
C PRO A 124 -26.57 20.95 10.61
N LYS A 125 -26.65 21.27 9.31
CA LYS A 125 -27.69 20.77 8.41
C LYS A 125 -27.41 19.33 7.94
N GLU A 126 -26.14 18.98 7.76
CA GLU A 126 -25.70 17.65 7.34
C GLU A 126 -25.69 16.66 8.52
N ALA A 127 -25.46 17.14 9.75
CA ALA A 127 -25.43 16.30 10.96
C ALA A 127 -26.81 15.80 11.43
N VAL A 128 -27.90 16.35 10.89
CA VAL A 128 -29.29 16.04 11.27
C VAL A 128 -29.96 15.08 10.27
N GLN A 129 -29.24 14.70 9.19
CA GLN A 129 -29.69 13.72 8.19
C GLN A 129 -29.17 12.31 8.49
#